data_AF-A0A370KSL3-F1
#
_entry.id   AF-A0A370KSL3-F1
#
_cell.length_a   1.000
_cell.length_b   1.000
_cell.length_c   1.000
_cell.angle_alpha   90.00
_cell.angle_beta   90.00
_cell.angle_gamma   90.00
#
_symmetry.space_group_name_H-M   'P 1'
#
loop_
_entity.id
_entity.type
_entity.pdbx_description
1 polymer ?
#
loop_
_entity_poly.entity_id
_entity_poly.type
_entity_poly.pdbx_seq_one_letter_code
_entity_poly.pdbx_strand_id
1 'polypeptide(L)'
;MDTIVTTLAFTFIERVARMLNRRGFLLSAVGLLTSSFVSHAEAFNRQTGRPLLIAPRRIDHRIYWYENGDDLLLSLGPYELAPPRPPTWREFFVSQDVRHNNPTDLALVWEAYGVEPANYDNQIDGQFWQDYFDTTDSPTARAYKLLQTLDLGPTLSEAGAQPHVIFHEGAFTGDNSRWVNAGDHLALSLLQARFIDLSLPIAVTRG
;
A
#
# COMPACT_ATOMS: atom_id res chain seq x y z
N MET A 1 -29.48 -24.60 -6.17
CA MET A 1 -28.11 -24.29 -6.62
C MET A 1 -27.79 -22.92 -6.03
N ASP A 2 -27.75 -22.86 -4.69
CA ASP A 2 -28.17 -21.67 -3.91
C ASP A 2 -27.28 -21.48 -2.66
N THR A 3 -25.99 -21.21 -2.84
CA THR A 3 -25.13 -20.93 -1.67
C THR A 3 -23.97 -19.97 -1.93
N ILE A 4 -23.76 -19.49 -3.16
CA ILE A 4 -22.58 -18.66 -3.49
C ILE A 4 -22.95 -17.17 -3.68
N VAL A 5 -24.21 -16.84 -3.93
CA VAL A 5 -24.63 -15.44 -4.21
C VAL A 5 -24.88 -14.62 -2.94
N THR A 6 -24.88 -15.24 -1.75
CA THR A 6 -25.23 -14.57 -0.48
C THR A 6 -24.01 -13.92 0.22
N THR A 7 -22.81 -13.97 -0.34
CA THR A 7 -21.59 -13.43 0.32
C THR A 7 -21.23 -12.00 -0.11
N LEU A 8 -21.88 -11.42 -1.13
CA LEU A 8 -21.51 -10.10 -1.64
C LEU A 8 -22.49 -8.96 -1.29
N ALA A 9 -23.55 -9.23 -0.54
CA ALA A 9 -24.57 -8.23 -0.25
C ALA A 9 -25.09 -8.30 1.19
N PHE A 10 -24.23 -8.31 2.21
CA PHE A 10 -24.64 -7.98 3.59
C PHE A 10 -23.43 -7.66 4.47
N THR A 11 -23.07 -6.38 4.52
CA THR A 11 -22.54 -5.68 5.71
C THR A 11 -22.57 -4.16 5.46
N PHE A 12 -23.76 -3.64 5.17
CA PHE A 12 -24.06 -2.22 5.38
C PHE A 12 -24.66 -2.11 6.79
N ILE A 13 -24.05 -1.25 7.61
CA ILE A 13 -24.26 -1.04 9.05
C ILE A 13 -23.37 -1.94 9.91
N GLU A 14 -22.09 -1.58 10.03
CA GLU A 14 -21.38 -1.68 11.30
C GLU A 14 -20.51 -0.43 11.53
N ARG A 15 -20.48 -0.02 12.78
CA ARG A 15 -19.66 1.03 13.37
C ARG A 15 -18.21 0.85 12.90
N VAL A 16 -17.68 1.71 12.04
CA VAL A 16 -16.30 1.59 11.58
C VAL A 16 -15.36 1.90 12.74
N ALA A 17 -14.78 0.85 13.31
CA ALA A 17 -13.54 0.96 14.04
C ALA A 17 -12.46 1.40 13.03
N ARG A 18 -11.86 2.56 13.26
CA ARG A 18 -10.61 3.00 12.63
C ARG A 18 -9.62 1.84 12.65
N MET A 19 -9.39 1.16 11.51
CA MET A 19 -8.55 -0.03 11.46
C MET A 19 -7.09 0.39 11.26
N LEU A 20 -6.45 0.77 12.36
CA LEU A 20 -5.01 1.00 12.40
C LEU A 20 -4.32 -0.34 12.67
N ASN A 21 -3.57 -0.83 11.69
CA ASN A 21 -2.70 -1.99 11.88
C ASN A 21 -1.25 -1.51 11.96
N ARG A 22 -0.53 -1.90 13.02
CA ARG A 22 0.89 -1.59 13.18
C ARG A 22 1.71 -2.86 13.03
N ARG A 23 2.76 -2.82 12.22
CA ARG A 23 3.71 -3.94 12.09
C ARG A 23 5.09 -3.52 12.53
N GLY A 24 5.65 -4.27 13.47
CA GLY A 24 7.04 -4.17 13.88
C GLY A 24 7.95 -4.97 12.97
N PHE A 25 9.22 -5.05 13.35
CA PHE A 25 10.24 -5.78 12.61
C PHE A 25 10.74 -6.99 13.40
N LEU A 26 10.85 -8.15 12.76
CA LEU A 26 11.46 -9.33 13.37
C LEU A 26 12.99 -9.19 13.36
N LEU A 27 13.59 -9.16 14.55
CA LEU A 27 15.04 -9.29 14.71
C LEU A 27 15.45 -10.71 14.33
N SER A 28 16.47 -10.82 13.47
CA SER A 28 17.06 -12.10 13.11
C SER A 28 18.46 -12.25 13.69
N ALA A 29 18.85 -13.48 14.02
CA ALA A 29 20.24 -13.82 14.31
C ALA A 29 21.07 -13.99 13.01
N VAL A 30 20.40 -14.16 11.86
CA VAL A 30 20.98 -14.32 10.54
C VAL A 30 20.36 -13.30 9.60
N GLY A 31 21.15 -12.34 9.12
CA GLY A 31 20.66 -11.22 8.30
C GLY A 31 21.17 -9.88 8.78
N LEU A 32 20.70 -8.81 8.17
CA LEU A 32 21.04 -7.43 8.50
C LEU A 32 20.26 -6.92 9.71
N LEU A 33 19.02 -7.38 9.92
CA LEU A 33 18.16 -6.89 11.00
C LEU A 33 18.49 -7.53 12.36
N THR A 34 19.71 -7.27 12.84
CA THR A 34 20.23 -7.70 14.15
C THR A 34 20.11 -6.58 15.19
N SER A 35 20.25 -6.91 16.48
CA SER A 35 20.30 -5.89 17.54
C SER A 35 21.44 -4.87 17.34
N SER A 36 22.61 -5.32 16.86
CA SER A 36 23.73 -4.42 16.57
C SER A 36 23.42 -3.45 15.43
N PHE A 37 22.69 -3.90 14.40
CA PHE A 37 22.24 -3.02 13.33
C PHE A 37 21.23 -1.99 13.84
N VAL A 38 20.25 -2.40 14.66
CA VAL A 38 19.27 -1.48 15.26
C VAL A 38 19.98 -0.38 16.05
N SER A 39 20.91 -0.75 16.95
CA SER A 39 21.69 0.23 17.73
C SER A 39 22.54 1.15 16.85
N HIS A 40 23.09 0.63 15.75
CA HIS A 40 23.86 1.43 14.80
C HIS A 40 22.98 2.41 14.02
N ALA A 41 21.84 1.96 13.51
CA ALA A 41 20.86 2.79 12.82
C ALA A 41 20.29 3.88 13.72
N GLU A 42 19.99 3.55 14.98
CA GLU A 42 19.60 4.52 16.01
C GLU A 42 20.66 5.59 16.25
N ALA A 43 21.92 5.19 16.44
CA ALA A 43 23.01 6.13 16.66
C ALA A 43 23.22 7.03 15.44
N PHE A 44 23.17 6.47 14.23
CA PHE A 44 23.24 7.22 12.98
C PHE A 44 22.09 8.23 12.86
N ASN A 45 20.87 7.82 13.17
CA ASN A 45 19.71 8.69 13.14
C ASN A 45 19.83 9.85 14.14
N ARG A 46 20.26 9.58 15.39
CA ARG A 46 20.51 10.63 16.39
C ARG A 46 21.58 11.64 15.96
N GLN A 47 22.60 11.19 15.23
CA GLN A 47 23.70 12.05 14.79
C GLN A 47 23.38 12.87 13.54
N THR A 48 22.61 12.30 12.62
CA THR A 48 22.41 12.88 11.27
C THR A 48 21.01 13.42 11.04
N GLY A 49 20.04 13.02 11.86
CA GLY A 49 18.62 13.27 11.64
C GLY A 49 18.10 12.58 10.37
N ARG A 50 18.72 11.47 9.94
CA ARG A 50 18.37 10.75 8.71
C ARG A 50 18.34 9.24 8.94
N PRO A 51 17.56 8.48 8.15
CA PRO A 51 17.57 7.02 8.20
C PRO A 51 18.88 6.45 7.66
N LEU A 52 19.35 5.34 8.23
CA LEU A 52 20.46 4.56 7.71
C LEU A 52 19.95 3.61 6.63
N LEU A 53 20.11 3.98 5.36
CA LEU A 53 19.61 3.22 4.22
C LEU A 53 20.75 2.49 3.51
N ILE A 54 20.80 1.18 3.68
CA ILE A 54 21.74 0.32 2.96
C ILE A 54 21.14 -0.02 1.59
N ALA A 55 21.88 0.24 0.53
CA ALA A 55 21.43 -0.07 -0.83
C ALA A 55 21.39 -1.60 -1.04
N PRO A 56 20.29 -2.16 -1.60
CA PRO A 56 20.26 -3.56 -1.98
C PRO A 56 21.19 -3.80 -3.19
N ARG A 57 21.55 -5.07 -3.44
CA ARG A 57 22.44 -5.44 -4.56
C ARG A 57 21.86 -5.07 -5.94
N ARG A 58 20.54 -5.09 -6.07
CA ARG A 58 19.77 -4.70 -7.25
C ARG A 58 18.55 -3.92 -6.81
N ILE A 59 18.16 -2.91 -7.61
CA ILE A 59 17.00 -2.07 -7.36
C ILE A 59 16.07 -2.17 -8.57
N ASP A 60 14.93 -2.83 -8.40
CA ASP A 60 13.87 -2.92 -9.40
C ASP A 60 12.72 -1.95 -9.05
N HIS A 61 12.49 -1.70 -7.75
CA HIS A 61 11.47 -0.79 -7.26
C HIS A 61 12.00 0.17 -6.20
N ARG A 62 11.31 1.30 -6.04
CA ARG A 62 11.58 2.30 -5.00
C ARG A 62 10.32 2.56 -4.19
N ILE A 63 10.47 2.53 -2.87
CA ILE A 63 9.51 3.13 -1.94
C ILE A 63 10.05 4.50 -1.56
N TYR A 64 9.31 5.52 -1.94
CA TYR A 64 9.57 6.90 -1.58
C TYR A 64 8.97 7.18 -0.21
N TRP A 65 9.65 8.00 0.59
CA TRP A 65 9.09 8.54 1.82
C TRP A 65 9.01 10.07 1.80
N TYR A 66 7.96 10.60 2.41
CA TYR A 66 7.65 12.03 2.50
C TYR A 66 7.31 12.39 3.95
N GLU A 67 7.63 13.62 4.38
CA GLU A 67 7.21 14.15 5.67
C GLU A 67 5.67 14.28 5.70
N ASN A 68 5.03 13.74 6.73
CA ASN A 68 3.56 13.72 6.87
C ASN A 68 3.16 13.94 8.34
N GLY A 69 3.28 15.18 8.81
CA GLY A 69 3.11 15.49 10.22
C GLY A 69 4.24 14.89 11.06
N ASP A 70 3.88 14.11 12.07
CA ASP A 70 4.85 13.39 12.93
C ASP A 70 5.32 12.06 12.31
N ASP A 71 4.68 11.62 11.22
CA ASP A 71 4.93 10.36 10.53
C ASP A 71 5.60 10.57 9.16
N LEU A 72 6.00 9.47 8.52
CA LEU A 72 6.62 9.46 7.19
C LEU A 72 5.78 8.65 6.20
N LEU A 73 5.09 9.31 5.27
CA LEU A 73 4.23 8.66 4.26
C LEU A 73 5.08 7.83 3.28
N LEU A 74 4.69 6.58 3.03
CA LEU A 74 5.33 5.67 2.08
C LEU A 74 4.56 5.56 0.77
N SER A 75 5.28 5.59 -0.35
CA SER A 75 4.72 5.60 -1.71
C SER A 75 5.53 4.72 -2.67
N LEU A 76 4.88 3.85 -3.44
CA LEU A 76 5.52 2.98 -4.43
C LEU A 76 5.64 3.70 -5.78
N GLY A 77 6.62 4.61 -5.84
CA GLY A 77 6.74 5.61 -6.90
C GLY A 77 6.60 7.03 -6.33
N PRO A 78 6.81 8.07 -7.15
CA PRO A 78 6.56 9.45 -6.75
C PRO A 78 5.14 9.63 -6.20
N TYR A 79 4.97 10.44 -5.17
CA TYR A 79 3.65 10.76 -4.63
C TYR A 79 2.81 11.55 -5.62
N GLU A 80 1.54 11.16 -5.74
CA GLU A 80 0.54 11.81 -6.60
C GLU A 80 -0.65 12.23 -5.74
N LEU A 81 -0.99 13.52 -5.77
CA LEU A 81 -2.06 14.08 -4.93
C LEU A 81 -3.46 13.76 -5.47
N ALA A 82 -3.58 13.61 -6.79
CA ALA A 82 -4.85 13.39 -7.46
C ALA A 82 -4.68 12.33 -8.54
N PRO A 83 -5.72 11.54 -8.81
CA PRO A 83 -5.70 10.59 -9.91
C PRO A 83 -5.44 11.31 -11.25
N PRO A 84 -4.84 10.62 -12.22
CA PRO A 84 -4.85 11.09 -13.60
C PRO A 84 -6.30 11.16 -14.12
N ARG A 85 -6.48 11.73 -15.31
CA ARG A 85 -7.80 11.77 -15.96
C ARG A 85 -8.42 10.37 -16.00
N PRO A 86 -9.72 10.20 -15.65
CA PRO A 86 -10.40 8.92 -15.75
C PRO A 86 -10.27 8.33 -17.16
N PRO A 87 -9.78 7.08 -17.28
CA PRO A 87 -9.72 6.39 -18.56
C PRO A 87 -11.13 6.02 -19.04
N THR A 88 -11.23 5.54 -20.27
CA THR A 88 -12.42 4.80 -20.71
C THR A 88 -12.49 3.43 -20.02
N TRP A 89 -13.68 2.84 -19.95
CA TRP A 89 -13.83 1.47 -19.43
C TRP A 89 -12.96 0.48 -20.20
N ARG A 90 -12.86 0.61 -21.52
CA ARG A 90 -11.94 -0.17 -22.36
C ARG A 90 -10.49 -0.08 -21.88
N GLU A 91 -9.95 1.13 -21.78
CA GLU A 91 -8.56 1.36 -21.34
C GLU A 91 -8.32 0.82 -19.94
N PHE A 92 -9.28 1.00 -19.03
CA PHE A 92 -9.22 0.44 -17.69
C PHE A 92 -9.11 -1.08 -17.71
N PHE A 93 -9.98 -1.79 -18.42
CA PHE A 93 -9.92 -3.26 -18.48
C PHE A 93 -8.64 -3.78 -19.14
N VAL A 94 -8.15 -3.10 -20.17
CA VAL A 94 -6.82 -3.40 -20.74
C VAL A 94 -5.72 -3.23 -19.69
N SER A 95 -5.76 -2.14 -18.91
CA SER A 95 -4.74 -1.88 -17.88
C SER A 95 -4.77 -2.91 -16.73
N GLN A 96 -5.93 -3.52 -16.47
CA GLN A 96 -6.13 -4.51 -15.42
C GLN A 96 -5.99 -5.95 -15.90
N ASP A 97 -5.59 -6.17 -17.17
CA ASP A 97 -5.55 -7.50 -17.81
C ASP A 97 -6.89 -8.27 -17.68
N VAL A 98 -8.00 -7.54 -17.62
CA VAL A 98 -9.34 -8.11 -17.55
C VAL A 98 -9.69 -8.59 -18.95
N ARG A 99 -10.09 -9.86 -19.07
CA ARG A 99 -10.53 -10.40 -20.36
C ARG A 99 -11.83 -9.71 -20.79
N HIS A 100 -11.84 -9.20 -22.02
CA HIS A 100 -12.95 -8.43 -22.58
C HIS A 100 -13.10 -8.62 -24.10
N ASN A 101 -12.55 -9.71 -24.65
CA ASN A 101 -12.35 -9.85 -26.10
C ASN A 101 -13.53 -10.53 -26.82
N ASN A 102 -14.50 -11.06 -26.08
CA ASN A 102 -15.67 -11.74 -26.63
C ASN A 102 -16.93 -11.40 -25.81
N PRO A 103 -18.13 -11.67 -26.35
CA PRO A 103 -19.39 -11.33 -25.67
C PRO A 103 -19.57 -11.97 -24.28
N THR A 104 -19.01 -13.15 -24.04
CA THR A 104 -19.08 -13.84 -22.74
C THR A 104 -18.19 -13.16 -21.70
N ASP A 105 -16.97 -12.79 -22.09
CA ASP A 105 -16.05 -12.03 -21.23
C ASP A 105 -16.65 -10.66 -20.88
N LEU A 106 -17.24 -9.98 -21.88
CA LEU A 106 -17.91 -8.70 -21.67
C LEU A 106 -19.10 -8.84 -20.71
N ALA A 107 -19.90 -9.91 -20.79
CA ALA A 107 -21.00 -10.14 -19.87
C ALA A 107 -20.55 -10.25 -18.39
N LEU A 108 -19.41 -10.89 -18.12
CA LEU A 108 -18.84 -10.99 -16.78
C LEU A 108 -18.35 -9.62 -16.27
N VAL A 109 -17.78 -8.82 -17.15
CA VAL A 109 -17.39 -7.44 -16.83
C VAL A 109 -18.60 -6.57 -16.51
N TRP A 110 -19.71 -6.75 -17.24
CA TRP A 110 -20.95 -6.02 -16.99
C TRP A 110 -21.55 -6.39 -15.64
N GLU A 111 -21.55 -7.68 -15.29
CA GLU A 111 -22.02 -8.15 -13.98
C GLU A 111 -21.15 -7.60 -12.83
N ALA A 112 -19.83 -7.60 -13.01
CA ALA A 112 -18.90 -7.17 -11.97
C ALA A 112 -18.86 -5.65 -11.75
N TYR A 113 -18.99 -4.86 -12.82
CA TYR A 113 -18.78 -3.40 -12.77
C TYR A 113 -20.04 -2.58 -13.10
N GLY A 114 -21.15 -3.21 -13.49
CA GLY A 114 -22.39 -2.51 -13.84
C GLY A 114 -22.29 -1.69 -15.14
N VAL A 115 -21.35 -2.02 -16.02
CA VAL A 115 -21.07 -1.26 -17.25
C VAL A 115 -21.82 -1.88 -18.41
N GLU A 116 -22.79 -1.18 -19.00
CA GLU A 116 -23.45 -1.68 -20.21
C GLU A 116 -22.50 -1.68 -21.43
N PRO A 117 -22.67 -2.60 -22.40
CA PRO A 117 -21.86 -2.62 -23.62
C PRO A 117 -21.79 -1.27 -24.35
N ALA A 118 -22.88 -0.50 -24.34
CA ALA A 118 -22.94 0.82 -24.96
C ALA A 118 -22.03 1.85 -24.28
N ASN A 119 -21.64 1.63 -23.02
CA ASN A 119 -20.79 2.51 -22.23
C ASN A 119 -19.31 2.10 -22.23
N TYR A 120 -18.95 1.07 -22.99
CA TYR A 120 -17.61 0.49 -22.97
C TYR A 120 -16.50 1.48 -23.40
N ASP A 121 -16.83 2.40 -24.30
CA ASP A 121 -15.94 3.47 -24.76
C ASP A 121 -16.17 4.80 -24.03
N ASN A 122 -17.09 4.84 -23.06
CA ASN A 122 -17.31 6.02 -22.23
C ASN A 122 -16.24 6.12 -21.16
N GLN A 123 -15.96 7.35 -20.72
CA GLN A 123 -15.11 7.59 -19.57
C GLN A 123 -15.74 6.99 -18.31
N ILE A 124 -14.88 6.44 -17.46
CA ILE A 124 -15.24 6.03 -16.11
C ILE A 124 -15.73 7.27 -15.35
N ASP A 125 -16.76 7.07 -14.55
CA ASP A 125 -17.26 8.09 -13.61
C ASP A 125 -16.13 8.57 -12.69
N GLY A 126 -16.10 9.87 -12.42
CA GLY A 126 -15.04 10.48 -11.62
C GLY A 126 -14.99 9.94 -10.20
N GLN A 127 -16.13 9.63 -9.59
CA GLN A 127 -16.17 9.10 -8.23
C GLN A 127 -15.61 7.68 -8.18
N PHE A 128 -16.06 6.79 -9.05
CA PHE A 128 -15.51 5.44 -9.15
C PHE A 128 -14.00 5.47 -9.41
N TRP A 129 -13.54 6.34 -10.30
CA TRP A 129 -12.11 6.42 -10.62
C TRP A 129 -11.29 6.93 -9.44
N GLN A 130 -11.78 7.95 -8.72
CA GLN A 130 -11.15 8.45 -7.50
C GLN A 130 -11.06 7.34 -6.44
N ASP A 131 -12.17 6.65 -6.16
CA ASP A 131 -12.22 5.57 -5.16
C ASP A 131 -11.26 4.43 -5.53
N TYR A 132 -11.23 4.05 -6.82
CA TYR A 132 -10.31 3.03 -7.32
C TYR A 132 -8.85 3.45 -7.16
N PHE A 133 -8.53 4.70 -7.51
CA PHE A 133 -7.19 5.23 -7.35
C PHE A 133 -6.76 5.23 -5.88
N ASP A 134 -7.58 5.79 -4.99
CA ASP A 134 -7.24 5.94 -3.57
C ASP A 134 -7.13 4.59 -2.82
N THR A 135 -7.84 3.58 -3.27
CA THR A 135 -7.87 2.24 -2.63
C THR A 135 -6.91 1.23 -3.25
N THR A 136 -6.50 1.43 -4.50
CA THR A 136 -5.85 0.38 -5.30
C THR A 136 -4.65 0.87 -6.13
N ASP A 137 -4.82 1.94 -6.91
CA ASP A 137 -3.87 2.28 -7.98
C ASP A 137 -2.87 3.39 -7.62
N SER A 138 -3.24 4.23 -6.66
CA SER A 138 -2.37 5.33 -6.21
C SER A 138 -1.03 4.77 -5.73
N PRO A 139 0.07 5.54 -5.88
CA PRO A 139 1.37 5.14 -5.38
C PRO A 139 1.37 4.71 -3.90
N THR A 140 0.55 5.34 -3.06
CA THR A 140 0.38 5.02 -1.64
C THR A 140 -0.44 3.74 -1.42
N ALA A 141 -1.54 3.54 -2.17
CA ALA A 141 -2.33 2.31 -2.10
C ALA A 141 -1.54 1.08 -2.59
N ARG A 142 -0.71 1.25 -3.62
CA ARG A 142 0.20 0.21 -4.10
C ARG A 142 1.28 -0.12 -3.09
N ALA A 143 1.82 0.89 -2.39
CA ALA A 143 2.73 0.66 -1.26
C ALA A 143 2.03 -0.11 -0.13
N TYR A 144 0.80 0.25 0.22
CA TYR A 144 -0.03 -0.47 1.19
C TYR A 144 -0.17 -1.95 0.83
N LYS A 145 -0.65 -2.23 -0.38
CA LYS A 145 -0.87 -3.60 -0.86
C LYS A 145 0.43 -4.41 -0.85
N LEU A 146 1.53 -3.83 -1.36
CA LEU A 146 2.83 -4.48 -1.35
C LEU A 146 3.27 -4.84 0.08
N LEU A 147 3.33 -3.87 0.97
CA LEU A 147 3.82 -4.05 2.34
C LEU A 147 2.93 -5.00 3.16
N GLN A 148 1.63 -5.07 2.87
CA GLN A 148 0.71 -5.98 3.53
C GLN A 148 1.03 -7.45 3.21
N THR A 149 1.53 -7.74 2.01
CA THR A 149 1.91 -9.10 1.57
C THR A 149 3.25 -9.59 2.12
N LEU A 150 4.07 -8.68 2.64
CA LEU A 150 5.39 -9.01 3.16
C LEU A 150 5.33 -9.43 4.63
N ASP A 151 6.15 -10.42 4.98
CA ASP A 151 6.45 -10.73 6.37
C ASP A 151 7.39 -9.67 6.94
N LEU A 152 6.85 -8.55 7.39
CA LEU A 152 7.63 -7.48 8.05
C LEU A 152 7.95 -7.84 9.50
N GLY A 153 7.02 -8.55 10.14
CA GLY A 153 7.12 -8.99 11.52
C GLY A 153 5.78 -8.95 12.24
N PRO A 154 5.78 -8.96 13.59
CA PRO A 154 4.56 -9.11 14.36
C PRO A 154 3.66 -7.87 14.25
N THR A 155 2.35 -8.11 14.33
CA THR A 155 1.37 -7.05 14.58
C THR A 155 1.54 -6.54 16.00
N LEU A 156 1.66 -5.22 16.16
CA LEU A 156 1.81 -4.56 17.46
C LEU A 156 0.47 -4.06 17.96
N SER A 157 0.16 -4.32 19.23
CA SER A 157 -1.09 -3.91 19.88
C SER A 157 -1.06 -2.49 20.46
N GLU A 158 0.12 -1.92 20.72
CA GLU A 158 0.29 -0.64 21.40
C GLU A 158 1.08 0.36 20.57
N ALA A 159 0.69 1.64 20.66
CA ALA A 159 1.44 2.75 20.11
C ALA A 159 2.67 3.05 21.00
N GLY A 160 3.86 3.14 20.39
CA GLY A 160 5.08 3.63 21.05
C GLY A 160 6.07 2.59 21.56
N ALA A 161 5.78 1.28 21.45
CA ALA A 161 6.67 0.27 22.01
C ALA A 161 7.92 -0.04 21.15
N GLN A 162 7.85 0.11 19.82
CA GLN A 162 8.94 -0.26 18.89
C GLN A 162 8.84 0.53 17.57
N PRO A 163 9.94 0.64 16.78
CA PRO A 163 9.87 1.17 15.42
C PRO A 163 8.92 0.33 14.57
N HIS A 164 8.03 0.97 13.83
CA HIS A 164 6.93 0.30 13.16
C HIS A 164 6.48 1.03 11.90
N VAL A 165 5.79 0.29 11.04
CA VAL A 165 4.97 0.84 9.97
C VAL A 165 3.50 0.79 10.38
N ILE A 166 2.74 1.80 9.97
CA ILE A 166 1.33 2.01 10.31
C ILE A 166 0.53 1.93 9.02
N PHE A 167 -0.37 0.96 8.94
CA PHE A 167 -1.30 0.80 7.84
C PHE A 167 -2.59 1.54 8.17
N HIS A 168 -3.03 2.39 7.25
CA HIS A 168 -4.23 3.19 7.37
C HIS A 168 -5.23 2.83 6.27
N GLU A 169 -6.50 2.80 6.65
CA GLU A 169 -7.64 2.66 5.75
C GLU A 169 -8.71 3.65 6.20
N GLY A 170 -8.90 4.70 5.39
CA GLY A 170 -9.82 5.81 5.63
C GLY A 170 -9.39 6.77 6.76
N ALA A 171 -9.38 8.07 6.48
CA ALA A 171 -9.14 9.12 7.47
C ALA A 171 -10.42 9.57 8.19
N PHE A 172 -11.57 9.51 7.51
CA PHE A 172 -12.87 9.95 8.00
C PHE A 172 -14.02 9.14 7.36
N THR A 173 -15.24 9.33 7.84
CA THR A 173 -16.42 8.65 7.30
C THR A 173 -16.58 8.95 5.81
N GLY A 174 -16.59 7.89 4.99
CA GLY A 174 -16.69 7.99 3.53
C GLY A 174 -15.35 8.02 2.81
N ASP A 175 -14.23 8.09 3.54
CA ASP A 175 -12.89 7.91 2.98
C ASP A 175 -12.47 6.43 3.08
N ASN A 176 -12.07 5.86 1.96
CA ASN A 176 -11.59 4.49 1.81
C ASN A 176 -10.11 4.45 1.39
N SER A 177 -9.42 5.58 1.37
CA SER A 177 -8.02 5.71 0.97
C SER A 177 -7.12 4.76 1.77
N ARG A 178 -6.12 4.19 1.09
CA ARG A 178 -5.15 3.28 1.71
C ARG A 178 -3.74 3.85 1.62
N TRP A 179 -3.07 3.94 2.77
CA TRP A 179 -1.69 4.40 2.82
C TRP A 179 -0.92 3.79 3.99
N VAL A 180 0.40 3.89 3.91
CA VAL A 180 1.29 3.41 4.97
C VAL A 180 2.20 4.54 5.41
N ASN A 181 2.32 4.71 6.71
CA ASN A 181 3.30 5.58 7.33
C ASN A 181 4.42 4.74 7.97
N ALA A 182 5.65 5.22 7.95
CA ALA A 182 6.68 4.82 8.91
C ALA A 182 6.65 5.79 10.09
N GLY A 183 6.73 5.28 11.32
CA GLY A 183 6.62 6.14 12.51
C GLY A 183 7.82 7.06 12.72
N ASP A 184 9.00 6.72 12.19
CA ASP A 184 10.21 7.54 12.25
C ASP A 184 11.29 7.06 11.25
N HIS A 185 12.43 7.76 11.24
CA HIS A 185 13.60 7.38 10.43
C HIS A 185 14.22 6.03 10.86
N LEU A 186 14.03 5.59 12.10
CA LEU A 186 14.51 4.28 12.52
C LEU A 186 13.70 3.18 11.85
N ALA A 187 12.37 3.32 11.80
CA ALA A 187 11.47 2.42 11.08
C ALA A 187 11.82 2.34 9.59
N LEU A 188 12.21 3.43 8.93
CA LEU A 188 12.72 3.39 7.54
C LEU A 188 14.01 2.56 7.40
N SER A 189 14.93 2.71 8.36
CA SER A 189 16.19 1.96 8.38
C SER A 189 15.94 0.46 8.53
N LEU A 190 15.02 0.09 9.44
CA LEU A 190 14.62 -1.30 9.66
C LEU A 190 13.83 -1.87 8.47
N LEU A 191 12.99 -1.06 7.82
CA LEU A 191 12.28 -1.45 6.62
C LEU A 191 13.24 -1.79 5.47
N GLN A 192 14.25 -0.94 5.23
CA GLN A 192 15.28 -1.22 4.22
C GLN A 192 16.07 -2.50 4.55
N ALA A 193 16.45 -2.69 5.83
CA ALA A 193 17.13 -3.91 6.26
C ALA A 193 16.25 -5.16 6.06
N ARG A 194 14.94 -5.04 6.34
CA ARG A 194 14.00 -6.15 6.15
C ARG A 194 13.85 -6.51 4.68
N PHE A 195 13.82 -5.54 3.76
CA PHE A 195 13.82 -5.84 2.32
C PHE A 195 15.08 -6.60 1.90
N ILE A 196 16.25 -6.23 2.43
CA ILE A 196 17.51 -6.94 2.16
C ILE A 196 17.43 -8.38 2.69
N ASP A 197 16.95 -8.58 3.91
CA ASP A 197 16.81 -9.92 4.50
C ASP A 197 15.82 -10.81 3.74
N LEU A 198 14.74 -10.21 3.21
CA LEU A 198 13.79 -10.87 2.33
C LEU A 198 14.28 -11.02 0.88
N SER A 199 15.50 -10.58 0.58
CA SER A 199 16.09 -10.58 -0.77
C SER A 199 15.23 -9.84 -1.81
N LEU A 200 14.53 -8.79 -1.38
CA LEU A 200 13.68 -7.97 -2.24
C LEU A 200 14.50 -6.85 -2.90
N PRO A 201 14.37 -6.63 -4.22
CA PRO A 201 15.08 -5.58 -4.95
C PRO A 201 14.41 -4.21 -4.78
N ILE A 202 14.13 -3.83 -3.53
CA ILE A 202 13.40 -2.59 -3.17
C ILE A 202 14.33 -1.68 -2.38
N ALA A 203 14.45 -0.43 -2.84
CA ALA A 203 15.13 0.62 -2.13
C ALA A 203 14.14 1.61 -1.51
N VAL A 204 14.39 1.99 -0.25
CA VAL A 204 13.75 3.13 0.39
C VAL A 204 14.53 4.38 -0.03
N THR A 205 13.83 5.44 -0.44
CA THR A 205 14.46 6.71 -0.83
C THR A 205 13.61 7.89 -0.39
N ARG A 206 14.25 9.04 -0.14
CA ARG A 206 13.50 10.29 0.08
C ARG A 206 12.88 10.74 -1.25
N GLY A 207 11.61 11.15 -1.22
CA GLY A 207 10.91 11.73 -2.36
C GLY A 207 10.94 13.24 -2.43
#